data_AF-A0A956AZ75-F1
#
_entry.id   AF-A0A956AZ75-F1
#
_cell.length_a   1.000
_cell.length_b   1.000
_cell.length_c   1.000
_cell.angle_alpha   90.00
_cell.angle_beta   90.00
_cell.angle_gamma   90.00
#
_symmetry.space_group_name_H-M   'P 1'
#
loop_
_entity.id
_entity.type
_entity.pdbx_description
1 polymer ?
#
loop_
_entity_poly.entity_id
_entity_poly.type
_entity_poly.pdbx_seq_one_letter_code
_entity_poly.pdbx_strand_id
1 'polypeptide(L)'
;MRLSIPGRVFAAFVALLITFGAVSGYTLWQVRALGDQVRRLHASLIPTPAIVGEIEGELAGLDRVLEQEDGPALRRGVHLARRAHPYLTRLDDGFDRALARLAAPKAAPQAEPFVARLSGLQADREALRVSVQTFFDAVEADESAETLAEARRAARRPLRRVGRAVSLIRVDLAQSLDRAILALSAEEERAGWGAIVLAAVAMIIGVVITLSTSRLVRPLRTLRAGVERLAQGEYDPPVVVDMPGELGALAADFNRMAEA
;
A
#
# COMPACT_ATOMS: atom_id res chain seq x y z
N MET A 1 -5.68 -23.91 43.53
CA MET A 1 -4.58 -24.81 43.11
C MET A 1 -3.31 -23.97 42.94
N ARG A 2 -2.27 -24.17 43.77
CA ARG A 2 -0.99 -23.44 43.66
C ARG A 2 -0.09 -24.19 42.68
N LEU A 3 0.40 -23.53 41.61
CA LEU A 3 1.29 -24.16 40.63
C LEU A 3 2.67 -24.47 41.23
N SER A 4 3.18 -25.66 40.90
CA SER A 4 4.56 -26.11 41.15
C SER A 4 5.58 -25.13 40.54
N ILE A 5 6.82 -25.11 41.03
CA ILE A 5 7.88 -24.25 40.50
C ILE A 5 8.16 -24.53 39.02
N PRO A 6 8.26 -25.80 38.56
CA PRO A 6 8.34 -26.10 37.14
C PRO A 6 7.12 -25.59 36.37
N GLY A 7 5.91 -25.71 36.96
CA GLY A 7 4.68 -25.21 36.35
C GLY A 7 4.68 -23.68 36.17
N ARG A 8 5.28 -22.93 37.10
CA ARG A 8 5.44 -21.47 36.98
C ARG A 8 6.45 -21.08 35.89
N VAL A 9 7.59 -21.77 35.82
CA VAL A 9 8.61 -21.53 34.77
C VAL A 9 8.07 -21.90 33.39
N PHE A 10 7.38 -23.05 33.29
CA PHE A 10 6.74 -23.49 32.06
C PHE A 10 5.65 -22.51 31.61
N ALA A 11 4.76 -22.08 32.52
CA ALA A 11 3.73 -21.10 32.20
C ALA A 11 4.32 -19.76 31.72
N ALA A 12 5.43 -19.31 32.32
CA ALA A 12 6.15 -18.12 31.87
C ALA A 12 6.71 -18.28 30.44
N PHE A 13 7.31 -19.43 30.14
CA PHE A 13 7.86 -19.72 28.82
C PHE A 13 6.77 -19.83 27.75
N VAL A 14 5.65 -20.49 28.07
CA VAL A 14 4.47 -20.58 27.20
C VAL A 14 3.88 -19.19 26.93
N ALA A 15 3.74 -18.35 27.96
CA ALA A 15 3.26 -16.98 27.79
C ALA A 15 4.18 -16.15 26.87
N LEU A 16 5.50 -16.29 27.01
CA LEU A 16 6.48 -15.64 26.15
C LEU A 16 6.34 -16.09 24.68
N LEU A 17 6.22 -17.40 24.45
CA LEU A 17 6.04 -17.99 23.12
C LEU A 17 4.74 -17.52 22.45
N ILE A 18 3.63 -17.51 23.19
CA ILE A 18 2.34 -17.01 22.68
C ILE A 18 2.45 -15.54 22.31
N THR A 19 3.06 -14.73 23.17
CA THR A 19 3.24 -13.30 22.91
C THR A 19 4.10 -13.09 21.67
N PHE A 20 5.23 -13.77 21.57
CA PHE A 20 6.12 -13.69 20.41
C PHE A 20 5.41 -14.13 19.12
N GLY A 21 4.70 -15.25 19.14
CA GLY A 21 3.93 -15.74 18.00
C GLY A 21 2.82 -14.77 17.57
N ALA A 22 2.11 -14.18 18.53
CA ALA A 22 1.09 -13.17 18.26
C ALA A 22 1.70 -11.90 17.64
N VAL A 23 2.85 -11.44 18.16
CA VAL A 23 3.60 -10.30 17.60
C VAL A 23 4.05 -10.59 16.18
N SER A 24 4.77 -11.69 15.96
CA SER A 24 5.26 -12.05 14.63
C SER A 24 4.13 -12.27 13.63
N GLY A 25 3.04 -12.92 14.04
CA GLY A 25 1.86 -13.14 13.20
C GLY A 25 1.17 -11.83 12.81
N TYR A 26 0.99 -10.93 13.77
CA TYR A 26 0.42 -9.61 13.53
C TYR A 26 1.29 -8.79 12.57
N THR A 27 2.60 -8.71 12.82
CA THR A 27 3.55 -8.01 11.94
C THR A 27 3.53 -8.58 10.52
N LEU A 28 3.48 -9.91 10.36
CA LEU A 28 3.45 -10.55 9.05
C LEU A 28 2.14 -10.28 8.30
N TRP A 29 1.01 -10.29 9.01
CA TRP A 29 -0.30 -9.96 8.44
C TRP A 29 -0.35 -8.48 8.02
N GLN A 30 0.19 -7.59 8.84
CA GLN A 30 0.24 -6.16 8.59
C GLN A 30 1.08 -5.81 7.34
N VAL A 31 2.27 -6.40 7.20
CA VAL A 31 3.13 -6.21 6.02
C VAL A 31 2.43 -6.72 4.74
N ARG A 32 1.69 -7.83 4.82
CA ARG A 32 0.93 -8.35 3.67
C ARG A 32 -0.24 -7.43 3.29
N ALA A 33 -0.96 -6.89 4.28
CA ALA A 33 -2.08 -5.96 4.05
C ALA A 33 -1.62 -4.65 3.38
N LEU A 34 -0.52 -4.07 3.86
CA LEU A 34 0.11 -2.88 3.25
C LEU A 34 0.62 -3.17 1.83
N GLY A 35 1.27 -4.32 1.61
CA GLY A 35 1.75 -4.72 0.30
C GLY A 35 0.66 -4.87 -0.76
N ASP A 36 -0.55 -5.31 -0.38
CA ASP A 36 -1.67 -5.45 -1.29
C ASP A 36 -2.37 -4.12 -1.62
N GLN A 37 -2.39 -3.14 -0.70
CA GLN A 37 -2.86 -1.79 -0.98
C GLN A 37 -1.91 -1.05 -1.93
N VAL A 38 -0.60 -1.09 -1.66
CA VAL A 38 0.43 -0.47 -2.52
C VAL A 38 0.43 -1.11 -3.91
N ARG A 39 0.33 -2.45 -4.03
CA ARG A 39 0.27 -3.12 -5.34
C ARG A 39 -0.97 -2.73 -6.16
N ARG A 40 -2.13 -2.51 -5.53
CA ARG A 40 -3.36 -2.10 -6.23
C ARG A 40 -3.26 -0.65 -6.75
N LEU A 41 -2.65 0.24 -5.98
CA LEU A 41 -2.36 1.61 -6.39
C LEU A 41 -1.31 1.69 -7.49
N HIS A 42 -0.21 0.96 -7.34
CA HIS A 42 0.87 0.90 -8.33
C HIS A 42 0.40 0.28 -9.66
N ALA A 43 -0.51 -0.70 -9.60
CA ALA A 43 -1.11 -1.31 -10.78
C ALA A 43 -2.10 -0.38 -11.50
N SER A 44 -2.95 0.35 -10.80
CA SER A 44 -4.04 1.10 -11.46
C SER A 44 -3.72 2.56 -11.79
N LEU A 45 -2.90 3.25 -10.99
CA LEU A 45 -2.80 4.70 -11.06
C LEU A 45 -1.45 5.22 -11.58
N ILE A 46 -0.34 4.51 -11.40
CA ILE A 46 1.01 5.04 -11.76
C ILE A 46 1.28 5.18 -13.27
N PRO A 47 0.89 4.22 -14.14
CA PRO A 47 1.12 4.37 -15.58
C PRO A 47 0.01 5.13 -16.30
N THR A 48 -1.13 5.38 -15.65
CA THR A 48 -2.29 6.05 -16.27
C THR A 48 -2.00 7.51 -16.67
N PRO A 49 -1.25 8.32 -15.88
CA PRO A 49 -0.78 9.63 -16.32
C PRO A 49 0.04 9.59 -17.61
N ALA A 50 0.81 8.53 -17.86
CA ALA A 50 1.57 8.39 -19.09
C ALA A 50 0.66 8.15 -20.30
N ILE A 51 -0.37 7.30 -20.16
CA ILE A 51 -1.38 7.07 -21.21
C ILE A 51 -2.17 8.36 -21.50
N VAL A 52 -2.59 9.08 -20.46
CA VAL A 52 -3.28 10.37 -20.60
C VAL A 52 -2.37 11.41 -21.28
N GLY A 53 -1.07 11.41 -20.97
CA GLY A 53 -0.08 12.25 -21.63
C GLY A 53 0.12 11.90 -23.11
N GLU A 54 0.05 10.62 -23.48
CA GLU A 54 0.07 10.19 -24.88
C GLU A 54 -1.13 10.74 -25.65
N ILE A 55 -2.33 10.70 -25.06
CA ILE A 55 -3.56 11.29 -25.63
C ILE A 55 -3.40 12.82 -25.81
N GLU A 56 -2.87 13.53 -24.81
CA GLU A 56 -2.57 14.97 -24.94
C GLU A 56 -1.58 15.25 -26.09
N GLY A 57 -0.57 14.39 -26.26
CA GLY A 57 0.42 14.48 -27.34
C GLY A 57 -0.20 14.33 -28.73
N GLU A 58 -1.08 13.34 -28.91
CA GLU A 58 -1.79 13.10 -30.18
C GLU A 58 -2.76 14.26 -30.49
N LEU A 59 -3.48 14.76 -29.48
CA LEU A 59 -4.35 15.95 -29.60
C LEU A 59 -3.57 17.21 -30.00
N ALA A 60 -2.42 17.44 -29.40
CA ALA A 60 -1.53 18.56 -29.75
C ALA A 60 -0.95 18.40 -31.17
N GLY A 61 -0.73 17.16 -31.62
CA GLY A 61 -0.35 16.85 -32.99
C GLY A 61 -1.42 17.27 -33.99
N LEU A 62 -2.68 16.90 -33.71
CA LEU A 62 -3.82 17.29 -34.54
C LEU A 62 -4.05 18.81 -34.58
N ASP A 63 -3.92 19.50 -33.44
CA ASP A 63 -4.09 20.97 -33.41
C ASP A 63 -3.02 21.66 -34.27
N ARG A 64 -1.77 21.18 -34.22
CA ARG A 64 -0.68 21.68 -35.07
C ARG A 64 -0.97 21.51 -36.57
N VAL A 65 -1.57 20.40 -36.99
CA VAL A 65 -1.97 20.20 -38.40
C VAL A 65 -3.11 21.15 -38.78
N LEU A 66 -4.10 21.33 -37.90
CA LEU A 66 -5.21 22.24 -38.13
C LEU A 66 -4.80 23.71 -38.15
N GLU A 67 -3.70 24.09 -37.50
CA GLU A 67 -3.18 25.45 -37.48
C GLU A 67 -2.29 25.80 -38.66
N GLN A 68 -1.88 24.83 -39.48
CA GLN A 68 -1.09 25.10 -40.68
C GLN A 68 -1.87 25.96 -41.68
N GLU A 69 -1.17 26.93 -42.29
CA GLU A 69 -1.69 27.76 -43.36
C GLU A 69 -2.04 26.94 -44.60
N ASP A 70 -3.05 27.40 -45.33
CA ASP A 70 -3.54 26.75 -46.55
C ASP A 70 -2.43 26.70 -47.61
N GLY A 71 -2.14 25.51 -48.14
CA GLY A 71 -1.12 25.35 -49.17
C GLY A 71 -0.39 24.00 -49.14
N PRO A 72 0.79 23.91 -49.78
CA PRO A 72 1.55 22.66 -49.91
C PRO A 72 2.05 22.08 -48.59
N ALA A 73 2.21 22.91 -47.56
CA ALA A 73 2.57 22.47 -46.22
C ALA A 73 1.43 21.71 -45.55
N LEU A 74 0.20 22.26 -45.60
CA LEU A 74 -1.00 21.62 -45.06
C LEU A 74 -1.29 20.28 -45.74
N ARG A 75 -1.23 20.21 -47.07
CA ARG A 75 -1.46 18.95 -47.80
C ARG A 75 -0.47 17.87 -47.39
N ARG A 76 0.82 18.23 -47.24
CA ARG A 76 1.84 17.30 -46.71
C ARG A 76 1.55 16.89 -45.27
N GLY A 77 1.15 17.83 -44.42
CA GLY A 77 0.77 17.58 -43.03
C GLY A 77 -0.39 16.59 -42.92
N VAL A 78 -1.47 16.81 -43.68
CA VAL A 78 -2.63 15.90 -43.74
C VAL A 78 -2.23 14.53 -44.28
N HIS A 79 -1.45 14.47 -45.36
CA HIS A 79 -1.00 13.21 -45.93
C HIS A 79 -0.20 12.37 -44.92
N LEU A 80 0.72 13.02 -44.18
CA LEU A 80 1.50 12.38 -43.13
C LEU A 80 0.62 11.96 -41.94
N ALA A 81 -0.34 12.81 -41.54
CA ALA A 81 -1.30 12.51 -40.47
C ALA A 81 -2.25 11.35 -40.83
N ARG A 82 -2.52 11.12 -42.12
CA ARG A 82 -3.39 10.02 -42.56
C ARG A 82 -2.62 8.70 -42.71
N ARG A 83 -1.38 8.74 -43.23
CA ARG A 83 -0.60 7.52 -43.55
C ARG A 83 0.51 7.17 -42.58
N ALA A 84 1.27 8.16 -42.11
CA ALA A 84 2.47 7.93 -41.31
C ALA A 84 2.19 7.89 -39.81
N HIS A 85 1.26 8.74 -39.35
CA HIS A 85 0.88 8.85 -37.95
C HIS A 85 -0.64 8.94 -37.82
N PRO A 86 -1.37 7.80 -37.75
CA PRO A 86 -2.84 7.80 -37.67
C PRO A 86 -3.31 8.30 -36.30
N TYR A 87 -3.27 9.62 -36.11
CA TYR A 87 -3.59 10.33 -34.86
C TYR A 87 -4.93 9.88 -34.28
N LEU A 88 -5.96 9.73 -35.13
CA LEU A 88 -7.30 9.36 -34.68
C LEU A 88 -7.35 7.94 -34.11
N THR A 89 -6.73 6.96 -34.78
CA THR A 89 -6.68 5.57 -34.31
C THR A 89 -5.90 5.46 -33.01
N ARG A 90 -4.73 6.12 -32.93
CA ARG A 90 -3.92 6.12 -31.70
C ARG A 90 -4.60 6.80 -30.53
N LEU A 91 -5.34 7.87 -30.81
CA LEU A 91 -6.15 8.55 -29.81
C LEU A 91 -7.21 7.60 -29.26
N ASP A 92 -7.94 6.90 -30.14
CA ASP A 92 -8.95 5.92 -29.72
C ASP A 92 -8.33 4.77 -28.91
N ASP A 93 -7.23 4.18 -29.39
CA ASP A 93 -6.48 3.15 -28.67
C ASP A 93 -5.98 3.64 -27.30
N GLY A 94 -5.56 4.90 -27.21
CA GLY A 94 -5.13 5.54 -25.97
C GLY A 94 -6.26 5.60 -24.94
N PHE A 95 -7.44 6.07 -25.35
CA PHE A 95 -8.60 6.10 -24.48
C PHE A 95 -9.07 4.71 -24.06
N ASP A 96 -9.08 3.75 -24.97
CA ASP A 96 -9.54 2.39 -24.69
C ASP A 96 -8.58 1.67 -23.72
N ARG A 97 -7.26 1.87 -23.88
CA ARG A 97 -6.25 1.41 -22.92
C ARG A 97 -6.43 2.07 -21.55
N ALA A 98 -6.71 3.38 -21.51
CA ALA A 98 -6.96 4.09 -20.26
C ALA A 98 -8.21 3.54 -19.54
N LEU A 99 -9.31 3.35 -20.27
CA LEU A 99 -10.56 2.78 -19.75
C LEU A 99 -10.39 1.34 -19.27
N ALA A 100 -9.77 0.47 -20.08
CA ALA A 100 -9.54 -0.93 -19.71
C ALA A 100 -8.72 -1.06 -18.42
N ARG A 101 -7.76 -0.15 -18.21
CA ARG A 101 -6.94 -0.15 -17.00
C ARG A 101 -7.69 0.37 -15.77
N LEU A 102 -8.43 1.47 -15.93
CA LEU A 102 -9.19 2.07 -14.84
C LEU A 102 -10.42 1.24 -14.44
N ALA A 103 -10.99 0.48 -15.37
CA ALA A 103 -12.14 -0.41 -15.14
C ALA A 103 -11.74 -1.87 -14.82
N ALA A 104 -10.46 -2.14 -14.56
CA ALA A 104 -9.99 -3.50 -14.26
C ALA A 104 -10.66 -4.07 -12.98
N PRO A 105 -10.88 -5.40 -12.85
CA PRO A 105 -11.58 -6.00 -11.70
C PRO A 105 -10.96 -5.71 -10.32
N LYS A 106 -9.67 -5.35 -10.28
CA LYS A 106 -8.92 -5.00 -9.07
C LYS A 106 -8.53 -3.51 -9.04
N ALA A 107 -9.21 -2.67 -9.82
CA ALA A 107 -8.98 -1.24 -9.84
C ALA A 107 -9.25 -0.62 -8.46
N ALA A 108 -8.50 0.42 -8.14
CA ALA A 108 -8.71 1.16 -6.90
C ALA A 108 -10.07 1.89 -6.97
N PRO A 109 -10.82 2.02 -5.86
CA PRO A 109 -12.10 2.76 -5.86
C PRO A 109 -11.96 4.20 -6.38
N GLN A 110 -10.79 4.81 -6.19
CA GLN A 110 -10.46 6.13 -6.70
C GLN A 110 -10.47 6.21 -8.25
N ALA A 111 -10.47 5.09 -8.96
CA ALA A 111 -10.53 5.03 -10.43
C ALA A 111 -11.93 5.30 -10.99
N GLU A 112 -12.99 5.07 -10.21
CA GLU A 112 -14.38 5.12 -10.67
C GLU A 112 -14.79 6.49 -11.28
N PRO A 113 -14.46 7.65 -10.67
CA PRO A 113 -14.78 8.95 -11.26
C PRO A 113 -14.08 9.18 -12.61
N PHE A 114 -12.88 8.59 -12.80
CA PHE A 114 -12.13 8.72 -14.04
C PHE A 114 -12.73 7.85 -15.15
N VAL A 115 -13.21 6.64 -14.82
CA VAL A 115 -13.96 5.80 -15.77
C VAL A 115 -15.21 6.52 -16.26
N ALA A 116 -15.99 7.12 -15.36
CA ALA A 116 -17.21 7.85 -15.72
C ALA A 116 -16.90 9.06 -16.63
N ARG A 117 -15.83 9.81 -16.35
CA ARG A 117 -15.44 10.96 -17.19
C ARG A 117 -14.91 10.53 -18.56
N LEU A 118 -14.05 9.51 -18.63
CA LEU A 118 -13.50 9.02 -19.90
C LEU A 118 -14.59 8.41 -20.79
N SER A 119 -15.52 7.64 -20.21
CA SER A 119 -16.66 7.10 -20.95
C SER A 119 -17.63 8.19 -21.41
N GLY A 120 -17.83 9.23 -20.60
CA GLY A 120 -18.62 10.42 -20.98
C GLY A 120 -18.08 11.19 -22.19
N LEU A 121 -16.78 11.03 -22.53
CA LEU A 121 -16.17 11.68 -23.69
C LEU A 121 -16.42 10.94 -25.02
N GLN A 122 -17.13 9.82 -25.03
CA GLN A 122 -17.35 9.03 -26.24
C GLN A 122 -18.01 9.84 -27.37
N ALA A 123 -19.01 10.66 -27.06
CA ALA A 123 -19.68 11.50 -28.06
C ALA A 123 -18.76 12.61 -28.61
N ASP A 124 -17.98 13.25 -27.74
CA ASP A 124 -17.02 14.29 -28.16
C ASP A 124 -15.86 13.69 -28.99
N ARG A 125 -15.42 12.46 -28.66
CA ARG A 125 -14.43 11.70 -29.44
C ARG A 125 -14.93 11.38 -30.84
N GLU A 126 -16.16 10.90 -30.97
CA GLU A 126 -16.73 10.60 -32.29
C GLU A 126 -16.93 11.87 -33.11
N ALA A 127 -17.41 12.95 -32.50
CA ALA A 127 -17.51 14.25 -33.16
C ALA A 127 -16.14 14.77 -33.62
N LEU A 128 -15.09 14.60 -32.82
CA LEU A 128 -13.71 14.91 -33.21
C LEU A 128 -13.27 14.07 -34.42
N ARG A 129 -13.49 12.76 -34.37
CA ARG A 129 -13.13 11.82 -35.45
C ARG A 129 -13.75 12.22 -36.77
N VAL A 130 -15.07 12.41 -36.79
CA VAL A 130 -15.83 12.77 -38.00
C VAL A 130 -15.40 14.13 -38.56
N SER A 131 -15.24 15.13 -37.70
CA SER A 131 -14.88 16.49 -38.14
C SER A 131 -13.44 16.57 -38.67
N VAL A 132 -12.48 15.85 -38.07
CA VAL A 132 -11.10 15.75 -38.59
C VAL A 132 -11.07 15.00 -39.93
N GLN A 133 -11.84 13.93 -40.08
CA GLN A 133 -11.95 13.21 -41.36
C GLN A 133 -12.50 14.12 -42.46
N THR A 134 -13.57 14.85 -42.17
CA THR A 134 -14.16 15.83 -43.10
C THR A 134 -13.14 16.89 -43.52
N PHE A 135 -12.33 17.39 -42.58
CA PHE A 135 -11.26 18.33 -42.88
C PHE A 135 -10.16 17.71 -43.75
N PHE A 136 -9.71 16.49 -43.45
CA PHE A 136 -8.70 15.81 -44.26
C PHE A 136 -9.19 15.53 -45.68
N ASP A 137 -10.45 15.11 -45.83
CA ASP A 137 -11.05 14.88 -47.14
C ASP A 137 -11.15 16.18 -47.94
N ALA A 138 -11.53 17.31 -47.30
CA ALA A 138 -11.55 18.62 -47.95
C ALA A 138 -10.15 19.10 -48.41
N VAL A 139 -9.10 18.82 -47.64
CA VAL A 139 -7.71 19.14 -48.02
C VAL A 139 -7.25 18.29 -49.21
N GLU A 140 -7.61 17.01 -49.23
CA GLU A 140 -7.21 16.08 -50.30
C GLU A 140 -7.98 16.32 -51.61
N ALA A 141 -9.26 16.69 -51.52
CA ALA A 141 -10.09 17.04 -52.67
C ALA A 141 -9.80 18.43 -53.25
N ASP A 142 -8.88 19.20 -52.63
CA ASP A 142 -8.54 20.57 -53.02
C ASP A 142 -9.75 21.50 -53.07
N GLU A 143 -10.61 21.38 -52.05
CA GLU A 143 -11.83 22.17 -51.91
C GLU A 143 -11.52 23.67 -51.75
N SER A 144 -12.55 24.49 -51.94
CA SER A 144 -12.42 25.95 -51.82
C SER A 144 -11.87 26.40 -50.45
N ALA A 145 -11.24 27.59 -50.41
CA ALA A 145 -10.71 28.14 -49.16
C ALA A 145 -11.81 28.34 -48.10
N GLU A 146 -13.04 28.65 -48.52
CA GLU A 146 -14.18 28.82 -47.62
C GLU A 146 -14.60 27.50 -46.98
N THR A 147 -14.83 26.46 -47.80
CA THR A 147 -15.16 25.11 -47.32
C THR A 147 -14.07 24.52 -46.43
N LEU A 148 -12.80 24.77 -46.75
CA LEU A 148 -11.68 24.34 -45.93
C LEU A 148 -11.65 25.06 -44.57
N ALA A 149 -11.91 26.37 -44.56
CA ALA A 149 -11.98 27.15 -43.33
C ALA A 149 -13.14 26.70 -42.43
N GLU A 150 -14.30 26.35 -43.01
CA GLU A 150 -15.44 25.80 -42.28
C GLU A 150 -15.13 24.44 -41.68
N ALA A 151 -14.59 23.50 -42.47
CA ALA A 151 -14.20 22.18 -41.99
C ALA A 151 -13.14 22.27 -40.87
N ARG A 152 -12.16 23.18 -41.01
CA ARG A 152 -11.16 23.46 -39.98
C ARG A 152 -11.81 23.93 -38.68
N ARG A 153 -12.73 24.91 -38.75
CA ARG A 153 -13.46 25.42 -37.57
C ARG A 153 -14.30 24.34 -36.90
N ALA A 154 -14.97 23.51 -37.70
CA ALA A 154 -15.76 22.38 -37.24
C ALA A 154 -14.90 21.34 -36.51
N ALA A 155 -13.67 21.06 -36.96
CA ALA A 155 -12.73 20.14 -36.32
C ALA A 155 -12.10 20.70 -35.03
N ARG A 156 -11.78 22.00 -34.98
CA ARG A 156 -11.15 22.62 -33.80
C ARG A 156 -12.05 22.64 -32.56
N ARG A 157 -13.36 22.75 -32.73
CA ARG A 157 -14.32 22.81 -31.61
C ARG A 157 -14.31 21.54 -30.74
N PRO A 158 -14.54 20.32 -31.28
CA PRO A 158 -14.46 19.09 -30.51
C PRO A 158 -13.03 18.81 -30.05
N LEU A 159 -12.00 19.15 -30.84
CA LEU A 159 -10.60 18.97 -30.44
C LEU A 159 -10.27 19.70 -29.13
N ARG A 160 -10.63 20.99 -29.04
CA ARG A 160 -10.44 21.79 -27.83
C ARG A 160 -11.31 21.35 -26.65
N ARG A 161 -12.45 20.70 -26.89
CA ARG A 161 -13.30 20.13 -25.82
C ARG A 161 -12.63 18.89 -25.24
N VAL A 162 -12.26 17.94 -26.10
CA VAL A 162 -11.57 16.70 -25.69
C VAL A 162 -10.25 17.06 -25.00
N GLY A 163 -9.44 17.95 -25.58
CA GLY A 163 -8.17 18.38 -24.96
C GLY A 163 -8.33 18.98 -23.57
N ARG A 164 -9.32 19.85 -23.36
CA ARG A 164 -9.58 20.41 -22.02
C ARG A 164 -10.04 19.33 -21.04
N ALA A 165 -10.92 18.43 -21.46
CA ALA A 165 -11.41 17.36 -20.60
C ALA A 165 -10.28 16.40 -20.20
N VAL A 166 -9.44 16.00 -21.15
CA VAL A 166 -8.25 15.16 -20.91
C VAL A 166 -7.27 15.85 -19.96
N SER A 167 -7.02 17.15 -20.15
CA SER A 167 -6.12 17.90 -19.27
C SER A 167 -6.64 18.01 -17.83
N LEU A 168 -7.95 18.23 -17.65
CA LEU A 168 -8.59 18.22 -16.33
C LEU A 168 -8.51 16.83 -15.67
N ILE A 169 -8.74 15.77 -16.43
CA ILE A 169 -8.59 14.38 -15.96
C ILE A 169 -7.15 14.14 -15.49
N ARG A 170 -6.15 14.60 -16.24
CA ARG A 170 -4.74 14.46 -15.88
C ARG A 170 -4.41 15.12 -14.55
N VAL A 171 -4.86 16.35 -14.34
CA VAL A 171 -4.61 17.11 -13.09
C VAL A 171 -5.30 16.41 -11.91
N ASP A 172 -6.56 16.03 -12.04
CA ASP A 172 -7.30 15.36 -10.97
C ASP A 172 -6.71 13.98 -10.66
N LEU A 173 -6.20 13.27 -11.66
CA LEU A 173 -5.53 11.98 -11.49
C LEU A 173 -4.23 12.13 -10.69
N ALA A 174 -3.41 13.13 -11.01
CA ALA A 174 -2.19 13.45 -10.26
C ALA A 174 -2.52 13.81 -8.79
N GLN A 175 -3.52 14.64 -8.55
CA GLN A 175 -3.95 14.98 -7.19
C GLN A 175 -4.49 13.77 -6.41
N SER A 176 -5.21 12.88 -7.08
CA SER A 176 -5.77 11.68 -6.43
C SER A 176 -4.68 10.67 -6.09
N LEU A 177 -3.64 10.57 -6.93
CA LEU A 177 -2.42 9.84 -6.65
C LEU A 177 -1.72 10.38 -5.40
N ASP A 178 -1.49 11.69 -5.33
CA ASP A 178 -0.83 12.33 -4.19
C ASP A 178 -1.62 12.10 -2.90
N ARG A 179 -2.95 12.27 -2.93
CA ARG A 179 -3.82 12.02 -1.77
C ARG A 179 -3.76 10.56 -1.33
N ALA A 180 -3.73 9.62 -2.28
CA ALA A 180 -3.65 8.21 -1.94
C ALA A 180 -2.30 7.84 -1.34
N ILE A 181 -1.20 8.40 -1.86
CA ILE A 181 0.15 8.25 -1.28
C ILE A 181 0.18 8.80 0.14
N LEU A 182 -0.33 10.01 0.36
CA LEU A 182 -0.39 10.62 1.69
C LEU A 182 -1.26 9.83 2.66
N ALA A 183 -2.39 9.29 2.20
CA ALA A 183 -3.24 8.43 3.01
C ALA A 183 -2.53 7.14 3.42
N LEU A 184 -1.78 6.50 2.50
CA LEU A 184 -0.94 5.34 2.81
C LEU A 184 0.13 5.68 3.84
N SER A 185 0.83 6.81 3.70
CA SER A 185 1.87 7.23 4.65
C SER A 185 1.30 7.52 6.05
N ALA A 186 0.12 8.14 6.15
CA ALA A 186 -0.56 8.34 7.42
C ALA A 186 -1.03 7.02 8.05
N GLU A 187 -1.38 6.03 7.22
CA GLU A 187 -1.70 4.68 7.66
C GLU A 187 -0.44 3.92 8.10
N GLU A 188 0.71 4.14 7.45
CA GLU A 188 2.02 3.61 7.87
C GLU A 188 2.42 4.10 9.28
N GLU A 189 2.20 5.37 9.61
CA GLU A 189 2.50 5.90 10.95
C GLU A 189 1.64 5.27 12.05
N ARG A 190 0.34 5.06 11.77
CA ARG A 190 -0.57 4.38 12.72
C ARG A 190 -0.31 2.89 12.79
N ALA A 191 0.10 2.28 11.68
CA ALA A 191 0.48 0.87 11.61
C ALA A 191 1.76 0.59 12.41
N GLY A 192 2.75 1.48 12.37
CA GLY A 192 3.98 1.38 13.16
C GLY A 192 3.73 1.39 14.68
N TRP A 193 2.72 2.14 15.14
CA TRP A 193 2.34 2.19 16.55
C TRP A 193 1.90 0.83 17.11
N GLY A 194 1.21 0.01 16.32
CA GLY A 194 0.78 -1.33 16.74
C GLY A 194 1.97 -2.24 17.09
N ALA A 195 3.03 -2.20 16.27
CA ALA A 195 4.25 -2.97 16.52
C ALA A 195 4.99 -2.47 17.78
N ILE A 196 5.03 -1.15 18.02
CA ILE A 196 5.65 -0.55 19.21
C ILE A 196 4.92 -0.96 20.48
N VAL A 197 3.57 -0.89 20.49
CA VAL A 197 2.75 -1.31 21.64
C VAL A 197 2.97 -2.79 21.92
N LEU A 198 2.97 -3.64 20.90
CA LEU A 198 3.20 -5.07 21.07
C LEU A 198 4.61 -5.37 21.60
N ALA A 199 5.64 -4.67 21.10
CA ALA A 199 7.00 -4.79 21.61
C ALA A 199 7.09 -4.35 23.08
N ALA A 200 6.42 -3.26 23.45
CA ALA A 200 6.35 -2.80 24.84
C ALA A 200 5.68 -3.82 25.76
N VAL A 201 4.56 -4.42 25.33
CA VAL A 201 3.87 -5.48 26.07
C VAL A 201 4.78 -6.70 26.24
N ALA A 202 5.46 -7.14 25.19
CA ALA A 202 6.41 -8.25 25.26
C ALA A 202 7.58 -7.96 26.23
N MET A 203 8.08 -6.72 26.25
CA MET A 203 9.13 -6.28 27.16
C MET A 203 8.65 -6.30 28.62
N ILE A 204 7.44 -5.82 28.89
CA ILE A 204 6.84 -5.87 30.24
C ILE A 204 6.71 -7.32 30.72
N ILE A 205 6.24 -8.23 29.85
CA ILE A 205 6.14 -9.66 30.18
C ILE A 205 7.52 -10.24 30.50
N GLY A 206 8.55 -9.93 29.70
CA GLY A 206 9.92 -10.35 29.97
C GLY A 206 10.46 -9.86 31.33
N VAL A 207 10.17 -8.60 31.70
CA VAL A 207 10.54 -8.04 33.00
C VAL A 207 9.82 -8.76 34.14
N VAL A 208 8.51 -8.99 34.02
CA VAL A 208 7.71 -9.70 35.03
C VAL A 208 8.23 -11.13 35.25
N ILE A 209 8.56 -11.84 34.17
CA ILE A 209 9.14 -13.19 34.24
C ILE A 209 10.51 -13.14 34.93
N THR A 210 11.38 -12.22 34.52
CA THR A 210 12.73 -12.08 35.09
C THR A 210 12.68 -11.80 36.60
N LEU A 211 11.80 -10.89 37.04
CA LEU A 211 11.59 -10.58 38.45
C LEU A 211 10.96 -11.75 39.23
N SER A 212 10.11 -12.54 38.60
CA SER A 212 9.51 -13.72 39.22
C SER A 212 10.54 -14.84 39.41
N THR A 213 11.39 -15.07 38.41
CA THR A 213 12.48 -16.05 38.49
C THR A 213 13.55 -15.64 39.50
N SER A 214 13.94 -14.36 39.57
CA SER A 214 14.93 -13.89 40.55
C SER A 214 14.48 -14.11 42.00
N ARG A 215 13.17 -13.99 42.26
CA ARG A 215 12.57 -14.33 43.56
C ARG A 215 12.60 -15.83 43.88
N LEU A 216 12.65 -16.71 42.88
CA LEU A 216 12.76 -18.17 43.06
C LEU A 216 14.21 -18.64 43.27
N VAL A 217 15.18 -17.94 42.69
CA VAL A 217 16.61 -18.30 42.80
C VAL A 217 17.17 -18.00 44.20
N ARG A 218 16.71 -16.93 44.86
CA ARG A 218 17.20 -16.52 46.18
C ARG A 218 16.99 -17.62 47.25
N PRO A 219 15.79 -18.19 47.42
CA PRO A 219 15.54 -19.27 48.37
C PRO A 219 16.29 -20.57 48.05
N LEU A 220 16.48 -20.89 46.76
CA LEU A 220 17.27 -22.05 46.33
C LEU A 220 18.73 -21.95 46.79
N ARG A 221 19.33 -20.74 46.74
CA ARG A 221 20.67 -20.50 47.28
C ARG A 221 20.72 -20.68 48.80
N THR A 222 19.69 -20.20 49.51
CA THR A 222 19.58 -20.37 50.97
C THR A 222 19.44 -21.83 51.36
N LEU A 223 18.58 -22.60 50.65
CA LEU A 223 18.44 -24.04 50.83
C LEU A 223 19.75 -24.78 50.54
N ARG A 224 20.42 -24.46 49.43
CA ARG A 224 21.72 -25.06 49.10
C ARG A 224 22.75 -24.81 50.18
N ALA A 225 22.90 -23.56 50.64
CA ALA A 225 23.82 -23.21 51.71
C ALA A 225 23.48 -23.92 53.03
N GLY A 226 22.19 -24.06 53.35
CA GLY A 226 21.73 -24.80 54.51
C GLY A 226 22.08 -26.30 54.45
N VAL A 227 21.88 -26.93 53.30
CA VAL A 227 22.24 -28.35 53.06
C VAL A 227 23.76 -28.56 53.13
N GLU A 228 24.55 -27.62 52.59
CA GLU A 228 26.01 -27.70 52.59
C GLU A 228 26.58 -27.61 54.01
N ARG A 229 25.97 -26.78 54.87
CA ARG A 229 26.28 -26.71 56.31
C ARG A 229 25.88 -27.99 57.05
N LEU A 230 24.71 -28.53 56.76
CA LEU A 230 24.24 -29.79 57.33
C LEU A 230 25.19 -30.95 56.98
N ALA A 231 25.66 -31.01 55.74
CA ALA A 231 26.64 -32.01 55.28
C ALA A 231 28.02 -31.87 55.95
N GLN A 232 28.36 -30.68 56.45
CA GLN A 232 29.57 -30.41 57.21
C GLN A 232 29.40 -30.67 58.72
N GLY A 233 28.22 -31.12 59.16
CA GLY A 233 27.91 -31.42 60.56
C GLY A 233 27.48 -30.19 61.38
N GLU A 234 27.16 -29.06 60.74
CA GLU A 234 26.60 -27.89 61.40
C GLU A 234 25.07 -27.93 61.37
N TYR A 235 24.45 -28.35 62.49
CA TYR A 235 23.00 -28.54 62.60
C TYR A 235 22.23 -27.28 63.04
N ASP A 236 22.91 -26.21 63.46
CA ASP A 236 22.31 -25.00 64.02
C ASP A 236 22.92 -23.75 63.34
N PRO A 237 22.15 -22.72 62.90
CA PRO A 237 20.69 -22.56 62.93
C PRO A 237 19.91 -23.29 61.82
N PRO A 238 18.60 -23.54 62.04
CA PRO A 238 17.71 -24.19 61.07
C PRO A 238 17.57 -23.40 59.77
N VAL A 239 17.29 -24.11 58.67
CA VAL A 239 17.13 -23.52 57.34
C VAL A 239 15.77 -22.83 57.26
N VAL A 240 15.74 -21.52 57.45
CA VAL A 240 14.52 -20.70 57.35
C VAL A 240 14.33 -20.21 55.92
N VAL A 241 13.33 -20.77 55.24
CA VAL A 241 12.87 -20.31 53.92
C VAL A 241 11.44 -19.81 54.04
N ASP A 242 11.26 -18.50 54.11
CA ASP A 242 9.95 -17.85 54.17
C ASP A 242 9.33 -17.77 52.77
N MET A 243 8.95 -18.93 52.23
CA MET A 243 8.39 -19.05 50.88
C MET A 243 7.31 -20.14 50.84
N PRO A 244 6.05 -19.77 50.55
CA PRO A 244 4.96 -20.74 50.49
C PRO A 244 5.06 -21.66 49.26
N GLY A 245 4.82 -22.97 49.46
CA GLY A 245 4.81 -23.98 48.40
C GLY A 245 5.96 -24.99 48.52
N GLU A 246 6.40 -25.57 47.40
CA GLU A 246 7.35 -26.70 47.35
C GLU A 246 8.67 -26.44 48.06
N LEU A 247 9.24 -25.22 47.95
CA LEU A 247 10.50 -24.88 48.61
C LEU A 247 10.36 -24.75 50.14
N GLY A 248 9.22 -24.26 50.63
CA GLY A 248 8.96 -24.19 52.07
C GLY A 248 8.70 -25.57 52.67
N ALA A 249 8.00 -26.45 51.94
CA ALA A 249 7.84 -27.84 52.32
C ALA A 249 9.18 -28.58 52.38
N LEU A 250 10.04 -28.39 51.37
CA LEU A 250 11.37 -28.99 51.33
C LEU A 250 12.27 -28.49 52.47
N ALA A 251 12.23 -27.20 52.81
CA ALA A 251 12.97 -26.66 53.96
C ALA A 251 12.47 -27.27 55.29
N ALA A 252 11.17 -27.44 55.46
CA ALA A 252 10.60 -28.11 56.63
C ALA A 252 11.01 -29.58 56.72
N ASP A 253 11.05 -30.30 55.60
CA ASP A 253 11.52 -31.69 55.54
C ASP A 253 13.01 -31.80 55.88
N PHE A 254 13.84 -30.88 55.40
CA PHE A 254 15.27 -30.82 55.77
C PHE A 254 15.50 -30.58 57.26
N ASN A 255 14.81 -29.60 57.86
CA ASN A 255 14.95 -29.31 59.28
C ASN A 255 14.53 -30.51 60.14
N ARG A 256 13.49 -31.24 59.72
CA ARG A 256 13.06 -32.48 60.38
C ARG A 256 14.13 -33.58 60.38
N MET A 257 14.92 -33.70 59.32
CA MET A 257 16.02 -34.66 59.25
C MET A 257 17.23 -34.22 60.07
N ALA A 258 17.45 -32.91 60.23
CA ALA A 258 18.52 -32.37 61.07
C ALA A 258 18.25 -32.56 62.58
N GLU A 259 16.98 -32.72 62.96
CA GLU A 259 16.52 -32.92 64.34
C GLU A 259 16.40 -34.42 64.74
N ALA A 260 16.61 -35.34 63.80
CA ALA A 260 16.47 -36.80 63.99
C ALA A 260 17.83 -37.47 64.24
#